data_AF-A0A351VDG8-F1
#
_entry.id   AF-A0A351VDG8-F1
#
_cell.length_a   1.000
_cell.length_b   1.000
_cell.length_c   1.000
_cell.angle_alpha   90.00
_cell.angle_beta   90.00
_cell.angle_gamma   90.00
#
_symmetry.space_group_name_H-M   'P 1'
#
loop_
_entity.id
_entity.type
_entity.pdbx_description
1 polymer ?
#
loop_
_entity_poly.entity_id
_entity_poly.type
_entity_poly.pdbx_seq_one_letter_code
_entity_poly.pdbx_strand_id
1 'polypeptide(L)' 'MKQEIYIGPSIPGLVRENAVFKDGLPKAVSERKEKDKNFARLLIPVDKVMEAKKQLKTEGSVLFVSYSKMVEKDLNPDG' A
#
# COMPACT_ATOMS: atom_id res chain seq x y z
N MET A 1 -11.44 15.48 -8.14
CA MET A 1 -10.14 14.85 -8.44
C MET A 1 -9.97 13.63 -7.53
N LYS A 2 -9.63 12.47 -8.08
CA LYS A 2 -9.45 11.25 -7.29
C LYS A 2 -7.97 11.12 -6.96
N GLN A 3 -7.59 11.30 -5.71
CA GLN A 3 -6.23 11.16 -5.24
C GLN A 3 -6.14 9.93 -4.35
N GLU A 4 -5.18 9.06 -4.63
CA GLU A 4 -4.87 7.88 -3.83
C GLU A 4 -3.47 8.04 -3.24
N ILE A 5 -3.28 7.60 -2.01
CA ILE A 5 -1.97 7.48 -1.38
C ILE A 5 -1.67 6.01 -1.13
N TYR A 6 -0.41 5.65 -1.26
CA TYR A 6 0.09 4.36 -0.83
C TYR A 6 0.64 4.44 0.59
N ILE A 7 0.10 3.63 1.50
CA ILE A 7 0.52 3.55 2.91
C ILE A 7 1.21 2.22 3.25
N GLY A 8 1.71 1.51 2.23
CA GLY A 8 2.46 0.27 2.40
C GLY A 8 3.98 0.47 2.45
N PRO A 9 4.75 -0.62 2.61
CA PRO A 9 6.21 -0.55 2.64
C PRO A 9 6.77 -0.05 1.31
N SER A 10 7.93 0.62 1.33
CA SER A 10 8.60 1.07 0.10
C SER A 10 9.12 -0.12 -0.70
N ILE A 11 8.55 -0.41 -1.87
CA ILE A 11 8.97 -1.50 -2.75
C ILE A 11 9.97 -0.95 -3.79
N PRO A 12 11.24 -1.39 -3.77
CA PRO A 12 12.26 -0.95 -4.72
C PRO A 12 11.80 -1.12 -6.17
N GLY A 13 12.00 -0.09 -7.00
CA GLY A 13 11.62 -0.10 -8.40
C GLY A 13 10.12 0.01 -8.71
N LEU A 14 9.25 0.04 -7.68
CA LEU A 14 7.79 0.11 -7.87
C LEU A 14 7.14 1.35 -7.23
N VAL A 15 7.25 1.51 -5.91
CA VAL A 15 6.57 2.58 -5.18
C VAL A 15 7.25 2.87 -3.84
N ARG A 16 7.26 4.14 -3.42
CA ARG A 16 7.74 4.54 -2.09
C ARG A 16 6.58 4.67 -1.11
N GLU A 17 6.86 4.43 0.16
CA GLU A 17 5.92 4.68 1.25
C GLU A 17 5.40 6.13 1.20
N ASN A 18 4.12 6.34 1.51
CA ASN A 18 3.42 7.62 1.48
C ASN A 18 3.39 8.30 0.09
N ALA A 19 3.66 7.57 -1.00
CA ALA A 19 3.54 8.11 -2.36
C ALA A 19 2.09 8.49 -2.67
N VAL A 20 1.88 9.72 -3.13
CA VAL A 20 0.57 10.24 -3.54
C VAL A 20 0.47 10.23 -5.05
N PHE A 21 -0.61 9.64 -5.55
CA PHE A 21 -0.94 9.58 -6.95
C PHE A 21 -2.06 10.57 -7.26
N LYS A 22 -1.77 11.53 -8.13
CA LYS A 22 -2.71 12.51 -8.65
C LYS A 22 -3.03 12.09 -10.09
N ASP A 23 -4.31 12.01 -10.43
CA ASP A 23 -4.80 11.66 -11.77
C ASP A 23 -4.58 10.20 -12.21
N GLY A 24 -4.57 9.28 -11.24
CA GLY A 24 -4.53 7.84 -11.48
C GLY A 24 -3.18 7.19 -11.12
N LEU A 25 -3.12 5.87 -11.24
CA LEU A 25 -1.97 5.06 -10.85
C LEU A 25 -1.06 4.78 -12.05
N PRO A 26 0.28 4.86 -11.89
CA PRO A 26 1.22 4.41 -12.92
C PRO A 26 0.96 2.95 -13.31
N LYS A 27 1.28 2.59 -14.56
CA LYS A 27 1.01 1.24 -15.09
C LYS A 27 1.52 0.11 -14.18
N ALA A 28 2.77 0.20 -13.72
CA ALA A 28 3.37 -0.80 -12.83
C ALA A 28 2.63 -0.94 -11.49
N VAL A 29 2.16 0.18 -10.92
CA VAL A 29 1.38 0.21 -9.67
C VAL A 29 -0.02 -0.37 -9.89
N SER A 30 -0.66 -0.05 -11.02
CA SER A 30 -1.95 -0.62 -11.42
C SER A 30 -1.88 -2.14 -11.60
N GLU A 31 -0.88 -2.64 -12.33
CA GLU A 31 -0.67 -4.07 -12.52
C GLU A 31 -0.40 -4.79 -11.19
N ARG A 32 0.36 -4.16 -10.28
CA ARG A 32 0.57 -4.69 -8.93
C ARG A 32 -0.73 -4.74 -8.13
N LYS A 33 -1.56 -3.69 -8.19
CA LYS A 33 -2.88 -3.64 -7.54
C LYS A 33 -3.80 -4.77 -8.00
N GLU A 34 -3.75 -5.14 -9.28
CA GLU A 34 -4.56 -6.24 -9.80
C GLU A 34 -4.06 -7.62 -9.36
N LYS A 35 -2.73 -7.79 -9.25
CA LYS A 35 -2.09 -9.07 -8.90
C LYS A 35 -2.03 -9.34 -7.40
N ASP A 36 -1.99 -8.29 -6.58
CA ASP A 36 -1.73 -8.39 -5.15
C ASP A 36 -2.82 -7.67 -4.32
N LYS A 37 -3.70 -8.47 -3.72
CA LYS A 37 -4.79 -7.96 -2.87
C LYS A 37 -4.27 -7.23 -1.63
N ASN A 38 -3.08 -7.54 -1.11
CA ASN A 38 -2.50 -6.83 0.03
C ASN A 38 -2.03 -5.44 -0.42
N PHE A 39 -1.38 -5.35 -1.58
CA PHE A 39 -0.99 -4.08 -2.19
C PHE A 39 -2.20 -3.19 -2.45
N ALA A 40 -3.26 -3.75 -3.05
CA ALA A 40 -4.48 -3.01 -3.34
C ALA A 40 -5.14 -2.42 -2.09
N ARG A 41 -5.07 -3.11 -0.95
CA ARG A 41 -5.62 -2.64 0.33
C ARG A 41 -4.86 -1.45 0.90
N LEU A 42 -3.58 -1.30 0.56
CA LEU A 42 -2.73 -0.19 1.03
C LEU A 42 -2.75 1.03 0.11
N LEU A 43 -3.53 0.99 -0.98
CA LEU A 43 -3.88 2.14 -1.79
C LEU A 43 -5.19 2.74 -1.29
N ILE A 44 -5.08 3.90 -0.64
CA ILE A 44 -6.17 4.51 0.11
C ILE A 44 -6.52 5.87 -0.52
N PRO A 45 -7.80 6.20 -0.70
CA PRO A 45 -8.21 7.56 -1.04
C PRO A 45 -7.68 8.57 -0.02
N VAL A 46 -7.13 9.71 -0.47
CA VAL A 46 -6.47 10.69 0.42
C VAL A 46 -7.39 11.17 1.56
N ASP A 47 -8.70 11.21 1.34
CA ASP A 47 -9.74 11.54 2.32
C ASP A 47 -9.84 10.52 3.48
N LYS A 48 -9.42 9.28 3.29
CA LYS A 48 -9.49 8.19 4.30
C LYS A 48 -8.16 7.87 4.98
N VAL A 49 -7.12 8.65 4.70
CA VAL A 49 -5.75 8.35 5.16
C VAL A 49 -5.62 8.32 6.66
N MET A 50 -6.31 9.22 7.35
CA MET A 50 -6.26 9.29 8.81
C MET A 50 -6.82 8.01 9.45
N GLU A 51 -7.92 7.48 8.92
CA GLU A 51 -8.50 6.23 9.39
C GLU A 51 -7.61 5.03 9.04
N ALA A 52 -7.13 4.97 7.79
CA ALA A 52 -6.28 3.89 7.34
C ALA A 52 -4.95 3.83 8.11
N LYS A 53 -4.35 4.98 8.45
CA LYS A 53 -3.16 5.04 9.31
C LYS A 53 -3.44 4.57 10.74
N LYS A 54 -4.64 4.79 11.28
CA LYS A 54 -5.03 4.22 12.58
C LYS A 54 -5.10 2.70 12.50
N GLN A 55 -5.80 2.15 11.49
CA GLN A 55 -5.87 0.71 11.28
C GLN A 55 -4.47 0.10 11.07
N LEU A 56 -3.61 0.74 10.27
CA LEU A 56 -2.25 0.27 10.04
C LEU A 56 -1.42 0.14 11.33
N LYS A 57 -1.71 0.97 12.34
CA LYS A 57 -1.07 0.91 13.67
C LYS A 57 -1.76 -0.05 14.65
N THR A 58 -2.96 -0.52 14.32
CA THR A 58 -3.69 -1.48 15.13
C THR A 58 -3.24 -2.89 14.76
N GLU A 59 -2.50 -3.54 15.66
CA GLU A 59 -2.09 -4.93 15.48
C GLU A 59 -3.31 -5.84 15.26
N GLY A 60 -3.18 -6.78 14.33
CA GLY A 60 -4.26 -7.68 13.92
C GLY A 60 -5.31 -7.05 13.00
N SER A 61 -5.24 -5.75 12.70
CA SER A 61 -6.11 -5.16 11.69
C SER A 61 -5.78 -5.69 10.29
N VAL A 62 -6.75 -5.59 9.39
CA VAL A 62 -6.58 -5.99 7.99
C VAL A 62 -5.42 -5.24 7.32
N LEU A 63 -5.30 -3.93 7.56
CA LEU A 63 -4.22 -3.13 6.95
C LEU A 63 -2.86 -3.45 7.55
N PHE A 64 -2.79 -3.69 8.86
CA PHE A 64 -1.57 -4.14 9.52
C PHE A 64 -1.10 -5.48 8.95
N VAL A 65 -1.99 -6.48 8.87
CA VAL A 65 -1.66 -7.80 8.33
C VAL A 65 -1.23 -7.73 6.86
N SER A 66 -1.91 -6.93 6.03
CA SER A 66 -1.52 -6.73 4.64
C SER A 66 -0.14 -6.06 4.51
N TYR A 67 0.16 -5.07 5.36
CA TYR A 67 1.47 -4.43 5.40
C TYR A 67 2.57 -5.42 5.78
N SER A 68 2.41 -6.17 6.87
CA SER A 68 3.43 -7.12 7.36
C SER A 68 3.73 -8.20 6.32
N LYS A 69 2.69 -8.75 5.67
CA LYS A 69 2.88 -9.73 4.58
C LYS A 69 3.67 -9.17 3.39
N MET A 70 3.51 -7.88 3.09
CA MET A 70 4.28 -7.23 2.03
C MET A 70 5.71 -6.95 2.46
N VAL A 71 5.95 -6.61 3.73
CA VAL A 71 7.33 -6.48 4.25
C VAL A 71 8.06 -7.82 4.14
N GLU A 72 7.45 -8.92 4.59
CA GLU A 72 8.02 -10.25 4.47
C GLU A 72 8.31 -10.61 3.01
N LYS A 73 7.32 -10.48 2.13
CA LYS A 73 7.45 -10.90 0.73
C LYS A 73 8.35 -10.01 -0.12
N ASP A 74 8.25 -8.69 0.00
CA ASP A 74 8.84 -7.72 -0.93
C ASP A 74 10.14 -7.11 -0.42
N LEU A 75 10.41 -7.18 0.88
CA LEU A 75 11.63 -6.62 1.48
C LEU A 75 12.58 -7.69 2.04
N ASN A 76 12.06 -8.85 2.43
CA ASN A 76 12.85 -9.97 2.95
C ASN A 76 12.57 -11.26 2.14
N PRO A 77 13.01 -11.33 0.87
CA PRO A 77 12.70 -12.47 0.00
C PRO A 77 13.35 -13.80 0.45
N ASP A 78 14.30 -13.76 1.39
CA ASP A 78 15.07 -14.92 1.88
C ASP A 78 14.52 -15.50 3.22
N GLY A 79 13.34 -15.06 3.66
CA GLY A 79 12.67 -15.56 4.88
C GLY A 79 12.06 -16.95 4.73
#